data_AF-A0A239TDK8-F1
#
_entry.id   AF-A0A239TDK8-F1
#
_cell.length_a   1.000
_cell.length_b   1.000
_cell.length_c   1.000
_cell.angle_alpha   90.00
_cell.angle_beta   90.00
_cell.angle_gamma   90.00
#
_symmetry.space_group_name_H-M   'P 1'
#
loop_
_entity.id
_entity.type
_entity.pdbx_description
1 polymer ?
#
loop_
_entity_poly.entity_id
_entity_poly.type
_entity_poly.pdbx_seq_one_letter_code
_entity_poly.pdbx_strand_id
1 'polypeptide(L)'
;MRYCPNCGEKLERGQLYCNNCGTMLNETHPKHSRRNRNQNAGKVWIIITVVLVALISVAIAIYFLLMFLKNPFSSASDSTNHYNSHSNKVNVLSTSFSENFMNQENTGGYKGFELGMSPEEIKHKFGNEDGTVELGIGKVHKYGNMGVYYGSGNTVSSVYVLPDNVTVDEFKKVHGEQLNRQRIR
;
A
#
# COMPACT_ATOMS: atom_id res chain seq x y z
N MET A 1 12.87 22.72 59.43
CA MET A 1 12.01 21.64 58.91
C MET A 1 11.69 21.98 57.47
N ARG A 2 11.85 21.05 56.52
CA ARG A 2 11.54 21.31 55.09
C ARG A 2 10.23 20.61 54.73
N TYR A 3 9.49 21.18 53.78
CA TYR A 3 8.21 20.66 53.30
C TYR A 3 8.24 20.52 51.78
N CYS A 4 7.48 19.58 51.22
CA CYS A 4 7.39 19.37 49.78
C CYS A 4 6.82 20.63 49.10
N PRO A 5 7.47 21.20 48.07
CA PRO A 5 6.91 22.34 47.36
C PRO A 5 5.65 21.98 46.54
N ASN A 6 5.41 20.68 46.28
CA ASN A 6 4.26 20.23 45.51
C ASN A 6 3.05 19.88 46.37
N CYS A 7 3.22 19.16 47.49
CA CYS A 7 2.10 18.66 48.30
C CYS A 7 2.09 19.11 49.76
N GLY A 8 3.12 19.85 50.21
CA GLY A 8 3.18 20.36 51.59
C GLY A 8 3.54 19.32 52.67
N GLU A 9 3.82 18.06 52.30
CA GLU A 9 4.24 17.01 53.24
C GLU A 9 5.58 17.35 53.91
N LYS A 10 5.77 16.94 55.17
CA LYS A 10 7.03 17.14 55.89
C LYS A 10 8.12 16.24 55.31
N LEU A 11 9.30 16.82 55.05
CA LEU A 11 10.42 16.10 54.44
C LEU A 11 11.47 15.74 55.49
N GLU A 12 11.99 14.52 55.39
CA GLU A 12 13.13 14.05 56.15
C GLU A 12 14.44 14.56 55.52
N ARG A 13 15.50 14.67 56.34
CA ARG A 13 16.79 15.21 55.87
C ARG A 13 17.44 14.24 54.88
N GLY A 14 17.77 14.74 53.68
CA GLY A 14 18.50 13.98 52.65
C GLY A 14 17.63 13.15 51.71
N GLN A 15 16.29 13.26 51.78
CA GLN A 15 15.42 12.54 50.84
C GLN A 15 15.46 13.17 49.44
N LEU A 16 15.70 12.33 48.42
CA LEU A 16 15.79 12.75 47.01
C LEU A 16 14.43 12.91 46.34
N TYR A 17 13.38 12.35 46.92
CA TYR A 17 12.01 12.39 46.41
C TYR A 17 11.01 12.43 47.57
N CYS A 18 9.81 12.97 47.31
CA CYS A 18 8.72 12.98 48.26
C CYS A 18 8.04 11.60 48.27
N ASN A 19 7.97 10.98 49.44
CA ASN A 19 7.27 9.71 49.66
C ASN A 19 5.74 9.81 49.50
N ASN A 20 5.16 10.99 49.68
CA ASN A 20 3.70 11.18 49.56
C ASN A 20 3.26 11.43 48.09
N CYS A 21 3.95 12.31 47.35
CA CYS A 21 3.54 12.66 45.98
C CYS A 21 4.55 12.28 44.87
N GLY A 22 5.68 11.67 45.21
CA GLY A 22 6.71 11.24 44.25
C GLY A 22 7.58 12.36 43.67
N THR A 23 7.38 13.63 44.07
CA THR A 23 8.13 14.77 43.50
C THR A 23 9.60 14.73 43.89
N MET A 24 10.50 14.84 42.91
CA MET A 24 11.94 14.85 43.15
C MET A 24 12.39 16.15 43.84
N LEU A 25 13.22 16.04 44.87
CA LEU A 25 13.67 17.11 45.74
C LEU A 25 15.19 17.25 45.56
N ASN A 26 15.60 18.01 44.55
CA ASN A 26 17.01 18.22 44.29
C ASN A 26 17.55 19.35 45.17
N GLU A 27 18.40 19.02 46.14
CA GLU A 27 19.11 20.00 46.94
C GLU A 27 20.42 20.40 46.26
N THR A 28 20.44 21.51 45.53
CA THR A 28 21.37 22.66 45.72
C THR A 28 21.26 23.71 44.59
N HIS A 29 20.89 24.90 45.02
CA HIS A 29 20.96 26.22 44.38
C HIS A 29 22.41 26.81 44.51
N PRO A 30 22.79 28.00 43.97
CA PRO A 30 22.37 28.71 42.75
C PRO A 30 23.42 29.66 42.05
N LYS A 31 22.98 30.29 40.94
CA LYS A 31 23.22 31.69 40.45
C LYS A 31 24.56 32.13 39.80
N HIS A 32 24.37 32.65 38.57
CA HIS A 32 24.95 33.85 37.93
C HIS A 32 26.46 33.97 37.67
N SER A 33 26.78 34.08 36.38
CA SER A 33 27.57 35.22 35.89
C SER A 33 27.15 35.60 34.47
N ARG A 34 26.71 36.86 34.32
CA ARG A 34 26.58 37.53 33.03
C ARG A 34 27.96 37.60 32.39
N ARG A 35 28.10 37.18 31.14
CA ARG A 35 29.15 37.74 30.27
C ARG A 35 28.53 38.15 28.93
N ASN A 36 27.99 39.36 28.92
CA ASN A 36 27.92 40.13 27.69
C ASN A 36 29.38 40.43 27.29
N ARG A 37 29.85 39.78 26.22
CA ARG A 37 31.06 40.18 25.51
C ARG A 37 30.72 40.24 24.03
N ASN A 38 30.35 41.44 23.59
CA ASN A 38 30.41 41.84 22.20
C ASN A 38 31.80 41.50 21.63
N GLN A 39 31.86 40.62 20.63
CA GLN A 39 33.01 40.51 19.74
C GLN A 39 32.53 39.96 18.39
N ASN A 40 32.28 40.91 17.48
CA ASN A 40 31.82 40.73 16.10
C ASN A 40 32.88 40.07 15.21
N ALA A 41 33.32 38.86 15.56
CA ALA A 41 34.16 37.99 14.73
C ALA A 41 33.59 36.56 14.61
N GLY A 42 32.62 36.18 15.44
CA GLY A 42 31.90 34.89 15.35
C GLY A 42 30.63 34.90 14.50
N LYS A 43 30.16 36.08 14.04
CA LYS A 43 28.91 36.19 13.26
C LYS A 43 29.09 35.91 11.77
N VAL A 44 30.29 36.13 11.22
CA VAL A 44 30.58 35.84 9.80
C VAL A 44 30.62 34.33 9.54
N TRP A 45 31.19 33.55 10.47
CA TRP A 45 31.20 32.08 10.37
C TRP A 45 29.80 31.46 10.46
N ILE A 46 28.90 32.05 11.25
CA ILE A 46 27.49 31.61 11.32
C ILE A 46 26.77 31.89 10.00
N ILE A 47 27.02 33.02 9.35
CA ILE A 47 26.43 33.32 8.04
C ILE A 47 26.98 32.35 6.98
N ILE A 48 28.28 32.07 6.99
CA ILE A 48 28.90 31.12 6.05
C ILE A 48 28.33 29.70 6.23
N THR A 49 28.15 29.23 7.47
CA THR A 49 27.56 27.90 7.71
C THR A 49 26.10 27.83 7.30
N VAL A 50 25.30 28.87 7.59
CA VAL A 50 23.90 28.95 7.16
C VAL A 50 23.79 28.98 5.63
N VAL A 51 24.66 29.74 4.96
CA VAL A 51 24.71 29.81 3.49
C VAL A 51 25.12 28.45 2.91
N LEU A 52 26.12 27.78 3.47
CA LEU A 52 26.53 26.43 3.01
C LEU A 52 25.41 25.41 3.20
N VAL A 53 24.73 25.41 4.34
CA VAL A 53 23.59 24.49 4.59
C VAL A 53 22.43 24.79 3.65
N ALA A 54 22.14 26.07 3.37
CA ALA A 54 21.12 26.47 2.41
C ALA A 54 21.48 26.06 0.97
N LEU A 55 22.75 26.17 0.57
CA LEU A 55 23.20 25.69 -0.74
C LEU A 55 23.11 24.17 -0.87
N ILE A 56 23.45 23.44 0.20
CA ILE A 56 23.32 21.98 0.24
C ILE A 56 21.84 21.56 0.18
N SER A 57 20.95 22.23 0.92
CA SER A 57 19.51 21.91 0.88
C SER A 57 18.89 22.20 -0.49
N VAL A 58 19.29 23.30 -1.14
CA VAL A 58 18.89 23.62 -2.52
C VAL A 58 19.44 22.58 -3.49
N ALA A 59 20.70 22.17 -3.37
CA ALA A 59 21.28 21.12 -4.22
C ALA A 59 20.57 19.77 -4.04
N ILE A 60 20.21 19.40 -2.81
CA ILE A 60 19.44 18.19 -2.51
C ILE A 60 18.02 18.28 -3.12
N ALA A 61 17.33 19.41 -2.95
CA ALA A 61 16.01 19.64 -3.55
C ALA A 61 16.06 19.59 -5.08
N ILE A 62 17.09 20.18 -5.69
CA ILE A 62 17.32 20.11 -7.14
C ILE A 62 17.64 18.67 -7.56
N TYR A 63 18.45 17.93 -6.80
CA TYR A 63 18.72 16.53 -7.09
C TYR A 63 17.44 15.69 -7.06
N PHE A 64 16.60 15.84 -6.03
CA PHE A 64 15.29 15.17 -5.96
C PHE A 64 14.36 15.60 -7.09
N LEU A 65 14.33 16.89 -7.46
CA LEU A 65 13.56 17.41 -8.60
C LEU A 65 14.04 16.82 -9.92
N LEU A 66 15.36 16.76 -10.14
CA LEU A 66 15.97 16.17 -11.34
C LEU A 66 15.76 14.66 -11.38
N MET A 67 15.79 13.97 -10.23
CA MET A 67 15.44 12.55 -10.13
C MET A 67 13.96 12.32 -10.50
N PHE A 68 13.06 13.21 -10.08
CA PHE A 68 11.65 13.17 -10.43
C PHE A 68 11.40 13.46 -11.93
N LEU A 69 12.21 14.32 -12.56
CA LEU A 69 12.15 14.59 -14.01
C LEU A 69 12.80 13.49 -14.86
N LYS A 70 13.86 12.84 -14.35
CA LYS A 70 14.59 11.78 -15.06
C LYS A 70 14.00 10.40 -14.87
N ASN A 71 13.16 10.19 -13.86
CA ASN A 71 12.23 9.08 -13.86
C ASN A 71 11.04 9.54 -14.71
N PRO A 72 10.92 9.15 -15.99
CA PRO A 72 9.64 9.21 -16.63
C PRO A 72 8.76 8.29 -15.78
N PHE A 73 7.95 8.88 -14.89
CA PHE A 73 6.69 8.28 -14.55
C PHE A 73 6.05 8.03 -15.91
N SER A 74 6.05 6.76 -16.32
CA SER A 74 5.32 6.28 -17.46
C SER A 74 3.86 6.56 -17.18
N SER A 75 3.44 7.80 -17.43
CA SER A 75 2.07 8.21 -17.64
C SER A 75 1.62 7.62 -18.97
N ALA A 76 1.42 6.31 -18.96
CA ALA A 76 0.22 5.72 -19.47
C ALA A 76 -0.48 5.01 -18.30
N SER A 77 -0.65 5.73 -17.20
CA SER A 77 -1.70 5.47 -16.23
C SER A 77 -2.96 6.17 -16.73
N ASP A 78 -3.67 5.53 -17.66
CA ASP A 78 -5.11 5.42 -17.44
C ASP A 78 -5.31 4.24 -16.48
N SER A 79 -5.02 4.51 -15.21
CA SER A 79 -5.34 3.63 -14.10
C SER A 79 -5.44 4.54 -12.90
N THR A 80 -6.53 5.31 -12.91
CA THR A 80 -7.17 5.72 -11.69
C THR A 80 -7.28 4.49 -10.80
N ASN A 81 -6.46 4.41 -9.75
CA ASN A 81 -6.70 3.54 -8.59
C ASN A 81 -7.87 4.09 -7.77
N HIS A 82 -8.97 4.40 -8.45
CA HIS A 82 -10.26 4.07 -7.91
C HIS A 82 -10.39 2.58 -8.18
N TYR A 83 -10.51 1.75 -7.15
CA TYR A 83 -11.20 0.46 -7.28
C TYR A 83 -12.66 0.79 -7.66
N ASN A 84 -12.86 1.28 -8.89
CA ASN A 84 -14.16 1.28 -9.53
C ASN A 84 -14.40 -0.18 -9.90
N SER A 85 -15.13 -0.82 -9.00
CA SER A 85 -15.66 -2.17 -8.97
C SER A 85 -16.49 -2.58 -10.22
N HIS A 86 -16.17 -2.12 -11.43
CA HIS A 86 -17.04 -2.32 -12.59
C HIS A 86 -16.34 -2.69 -13.91
N SER A 87 -15.01 -2.83 -13.94
CA SER A 87 -14.37 -3.33 -15.17
C SER A 87 -14.15 -4.84 -15.10
N ASN A 88 -15.11 -5.58 -15.63
CA ASN A 88 -15.03 -6.99 -16.01
C ASN A 88 -14.03 -7.25 -17.17
N LYS A 89 -13.14 -6.30 -17.48
CA LYS A 89 -12.10 -6.42 -18.50
C LYS A 89 -10.82 -6.93 -17.85
N VAL A 90 -10.27 -7.99 -18.42
CA VAL A 90 -9.03 -8.63 -17.99
C VAL A 90 -8.05 -8.66 -19.15
N ASN A 91 -6.91 -7.98 -19.02
CA ASN A 91 -5.81 -8.09 -19.98
C ASN A 91 -4.91 -9.26 -19.60
N VAL A 92 -5.17 -10.42 -20.18
CA VAL A 92 -4.43 -11.66 -19.89
C VAL A 92 -2.98 -11.63 -20.37
N LEU A 93 -2.55 -10.67 -21.20
CA LEU A 93 -1.16 -10.56 -21.70
C LEU A 93 -0.31 -9.59 -20.87
N SER A 94 -0.87 -9.01 -19.82
CA SER A 94 -0.17 -8.05 -18.97
C SER A 94 0.72 -8.73 -17.93
N THR A 95 1.84 -8.09 -17.58
CA THR A 95 2.71 -8.55 -16.49
C THR A 95 1.96 -8.63 -15.16
N SER A 96 1.04 -7.70 -14.92
CA SER A 96 0.22 -7.70 -13.70
C SER A 96 -0.72 -8.89 -13.64
N PHE A 97 -1.22 -9.41 -14.77
CA PHE A 97 -1.97 -10.66 -14.79
C PHE A 97 -1.08 -11.86 -14.47
N SER A 98 0.14 -11.92 -15.02
CA SER A 98 1.11 -12.97 -14.66
C SER A 98 1.40 -12.98 -13.16
N GLU A 99 1.77 -11.83 -12.61
CA GLU A 99 2.22 -11.70 -11.22
C GLU A 99 1.08 -11.85 -10.21
N ASN A 100 -0.12 -11.35 -10.55
CA ASN A 100 -1.22 -11.25 -9.58
C ASN A 100 -2.33 -12.28 -9.79
N PHE A 101 -2.37 -12.97 -10.93
CA PHE A 101 -3.34 -14.02 -11.17
C PHE A 101 -2.65 -15.36 -11.41
N MET A 102 -1.76 -15.47 -12.40
CA MET A 102 -1.15 -16.77 -12.75
C MET A 102 -0.25 -17.31 -11.64
N ASN A 103 0.44 -16.43 -10.92
CA ASN A 103 1.38 -16.80 -9.85
C ASN A 103 0.75 -16.79 -8.45
N GLN A 104 -0.58 -16.66 -8.35
CA GLN A 104 -1.31 -16.63 -7.08
C GLN A 104 -2.43 -17.66 -7.04
N GLU A 105 -2.85 -18.03 -5.83
CA GLU A 105 -4.03 -18.88 -5.65
C GLU A 105 -5.31 -18.06 -5.86
N ASN A 106 -6.08 -18.39 -6.90
CA ASN A 106 -7.33 -17.72 -7.25
C ASN A 106 -8.53 -18.71 -7.24
N THR A 107 -8.49 -19.69 -6.33
CA THR A 107 -9.50 -20.77 -6.24
C THR A 107 -10.86 -20.28 -5.77
N GLY A 108 -10.91 -19.21 -4.98
CA GLY A 108 -12.15 -18.64 -4.43
C GLY A 108 -12.92 -17.69 -5.37
N GLY A 109 -12.31 -17.26 -6.47
CA GLY A 109 -12.87 -16.24 -7.35
C GLY A 109 -11.83 -15.31 -7.96
N TYR A 110 -12.29 -14.38 -8.79
CA TYR A 110 -11.45 -13.35 -9.39
C TYR A 110 -12.26 -12.10 -9.76
N LYS A 111 -11.67 -10.92 -9.56
CA LYS A 111 -12.28 -9.61 -9.91
C LYS A 111 -13.69 -9.40 -9.32
N GLY A 112 -13.93 -9.93 -8.12
CA GLY A 112 -15.20 -9.81 -7.40
C GLY A 112 -16.26 -10.84 -7.80
N PHE A 113 -15.96 -11.71 -8.78
CA PHE A 113 -16.71 -12.93 -9.02
C PHE A 113 -16.18 -14.01 -8.07
N GLU A 114 -17.00 -14.45 -7.13
CA GLU A 114 -16.65 -15.32 -6.02
C GLU A 114 -17.58 -16.54 -6.03
N LEU A 115 -17.05 -17.67 -5.55
CA LEU A 115 -17.84 -18.88 -5.40
C LEU A 115 -19.02 -18.66 -4.45
N GLY A 116 -20.14 -19.31 -4.74
CA GLY A 116 -21.34 -19.27 -3.91
C GLY A 116 -22.29 -18.10 -4.16
N MET A 117 -21.89 -17.07 -4.94
CA MET A 117 -22.80 -15.99 -5.31
C MET A 117 -24.01 -16.51 -6.11
N SER A 118 -25.18 -15.89 -5.91
CA SER A 118 -26.37 -16.21 -6.69
C SER A 118 -26.40 -15.43 -8.01
N PRO A 119 -27.16 -15.89 -9.03
CA PRO A 119 -27.37 -15.14 -10.26
C PRO A 119 -27.91 -13.72 -10.03
N GLU A 120 -28.77 -13.53 -9.02
CA GLU A 120 -29.32 -12.23 -8.66
C GLU A 120 -28.26 -11.30 -8.09
N GLU A 121 -27.37 -11.82 -7.24
CA GLU A 121 -26.25 -11.06 -6.70
C GLU A 121 -25.26 -10.65 -7.80
N ILE A 122 -24.93 -11.59 -8.70
CA ILE A 122 -24.09 -11.32 -9.88
C ILE A 122 -24.74 -10.23 -10.73
N LYS A 123 -26.03 -10.35 -11.03
CA LYS A 123 -26.76 -9.37 -11.83
C LYS A 123 -26.80 -7.99 -11.18
N HIS A 124 -26.97 -7.93 -9.86
CA HIS A 124 -26.95 -6.68 -9.11
C HIS A 124 -25.58 -6.01 -9.13
N LYS A 125 -24.50 -6.80 -8.99
CA LYS A 125 -23.12 -6.29 -8.93
C LYS A 125 -22.53 -5.93 -10.31
N PHE A 126 -22.82 -6.74 -11.33
CA PHE A 126 -22.14 -6.69 -12.62
C PHE A 126 -23.06 -6.41 -13.82
N GLY A 127 -24.38 -6.34 -13.59
CA GLY A 127 -25.36 -6.13 -14.65
C GLY A 127 -25.80 -7.42 -15.34
N ASN A 128 -26.44 -7.28 -16.49
CA ASN A 128 -26.86 -8.44 -17.27
C ASN A 128 -25.66 -9.13 -17.91
N GLU A 129 -25.79 -10.43 -18.17
CA GLU A 129 -24.80 -11.19 -18.94
C GLU A 129 -24.69 -10.68 -20.38
N ASP A 130 -23.47 -10.70 -20.91
CA ASP A 130 -23.15 -10.29 -22.29
C ASP A 130 -23.38 -11.44 -23.28
N GLY A 131 -23.52 -12.67 -22.79
CA GLY A 131 -23.77 -13.86 -23.62
C GLY A 131 -23.47 -15.15 -22.87
N THR A 132 -23.43 -16.27 -23.60
CA THR A 132 -23.08 -17.58 -23.05
C THR A 132 -22.11 -18.33 -23.95
N VAL A 133 -21.31 -19.22 -23.35
CA VAL A 133 -20.38 -20.11 -24.04
C VAL A 133 -20.60 -21.53 -23.53
N GLU A 134 -20.79 -22.47 -24.44
CA GLU A 134 -20.88 -23.89 -24.08
C GLU A 134 -19.48 -24.48 -24.01
N LEU A 135 -19.08 -24.95 -22.84
CA LEU A 135 -17.83 -25.65 -22.60
C LEU A 135 -18.12 -27.12 -22.27
N GLY A 136 -17.10 -27.98 -22.22
CA GLY A 136 -17.28 -29.40 -21.83
C GLY A 136 -17.85 -29.61 -20.42
N ILE A 137 -17.92 -28.54 -19.63
CA ILE A 137 -18.51 -28.47 -18.28
C ILE A 137 -19.98 -28.00 -18.29
N GLY A 138 -20.50 -27.56 -19.44
CA GLY A 138 -21.82 -26.98 -19.62
C GLY A 138 -21.78 -25.48 -19.96
N LYS A 139 -22.93 -24.84 -19.79
CA LYS A 139 -23.16 -23.43 -20.13
C LYS A 139 -22.48 -22.48 -19.15
N VAL A 140 -21.63 -21.62 -19.68
CA VAL A 140 -20.96 -20.54 -18.94
C VAL A 140 -21.54 -19.20 -19.35
N HIS A 141 -21.92 -18.38 -18.37
CA HIS A 141 -22.49 -17.05 -18.57
C HIS A 141 -21.38 -16.00 -18.61
N LYS A 142 -21.33 -15.18 -19.65
CA LYS A 142 -20.28 -14.18 -19.86
C LYS A 142 -20.66 -12.84 -19.24
N TYR A 143 -19.67 -12.23 -18.61
CA TYR A 143 -19.68 -10.84 -18.15
C TYR A 143 -18.31 -10.25 -18.53
N GLY A 144 -18.22 -9.62 -19.69
CA GLY A 144 -16.98 -9.11 -20.28
C GLY A 144 -15.98 -10.25 -20.50
N ASN A 145 -14.80 -10.11 -19.91
CA ASN A 145 -13.76 -11.14 -19.96
C ASN A 145 -13.91 -12.19 -18.84
N MET A 146 -15.03 -12.21 -18.14
CA MET A 146 -15.31 -13.18 -17.08
C MET A 146 -16.39 -14.17 -17.53
N GLY A 147 -16.23 -15.43 -17.16
CA GLY A 147 -17.21 -16.49 -17.33
C GLY A 147 -17.64 -17.05 -15.98
N VAL A 148 -18.93 -17.23 -15.79
CA VAL A 148 -19.51 -17.79 -14.56
C VAL A 148 -20.24 -19.08 -14.90
N TYR A 149 -19.86 -20.16 -14.21
CA TYR A 149 -20.59 -21.42 -14.27
C TYR A 149 -21.39 -21.61 -12.99
N TYR A 150 -22.70 -21.82 -13.14
CA TYR A 150 -23.59 -22.11 -12.03
C TYR A 150 -23.71 -23.62 -11.83
N GLY A 151 -23.44 -24.08 -10.60
CA GLY A 151 -23.58 -25.48 -10.23
C GLY A 151 -25.04 -25.88 -9.94
N SER A 152 -25.23 -27.10 -9.45
CA SER A 152 -26.56 -27.65 -9.11
C SER A 152 -27.34 -26.83 -8.05
N GLY A 153 -26.63 -26.13 -7.18
CA GLY A 153 -27.22 -25.23 -6.18
C GLY A 153 -27.66 -23.87 -6.74
N ASN A 154 -27.59 -23.66 -8.06
CA ASN A 154 -27.85 -22.36 -8.71
C ASN A 154 -27.00 -21.22 -8.11
N THR A 155 -25.75 -21.53 -7.77
CA THR A 155 -24.75 -20.58 -7.28
C THR A 155 -23.46 -20.75 -8.07
N VAL A 156 -22.62 -19.71 -8.07
CA VAL A 156 -21.33 -19.72 -8.76
C VAL A 156 -20.48 -20.89 -8.24
N SER A 157 -20.25 -21.88 -9.10
CA SER A 157 -19.40 -23.03 -8.79
C SER A 157 -18.02 -22.90 -9.40
N SER A 158 -17.85 -22.07 -10.43
CA SER A 158 -16.56 -21.79 -11.05
C SER A 158 -16.56 -20.42 -11.75
N VAL A 159 -15.39 -19.79 -11.73
CA VAL A 159 -15.13 -18.50 -12.38
C VAL A 159 -14.01 -18.68 -13.40
N TYR A 160 -14.21 -18.18 -14.61
CA TYR A 160 -13.29 -18.29 -15.73
C TYR A 160 -12.87 -16.91 -16.23
N VAL A 161 -11.64 -16.81 -16.74
CA VAL A 161 -11.20 -15.65 -17.52
C VAL A 161 -11.33 -16.02 -18.99
N LEU A 162 -12.22 -15.34 -19.71
CA LEU A 162 -12.60 -15.57 -21.10
C LEU A 162 -12.28 -14.33 -21.95
N PRO A 163 -11.02 -14.11 -22.36
CA PRO A 163 -10.66 -12.97 -23.20
C PRO A 163 -11.26 -13.12 -24.61
N ASP A 164 -11.77 -12.02 -25.19
CA ASP A 164 -12.44 -12.06 -26.51
C ASP A 164 -11.46 -12.16 -27.69
N ASN A 165 -10.30 -11.50 -27.59
CA ASN A 165 -9.38 -11.28 -28.72
C ASN A 165 -7.95 -11.71 -28.40
N VAL A 166 -7.78 -12.85 -27.73
CA VAL A 166 -6.45 -13.39 -27.43
C VAL A 166 -6.39 -14.83 -27.86
N THR A 167 -5.46 -15.15 -28.77
CA THR A 167 -5.21 -16.52 -29.21
C THR A 167 -4.39 -17.29 -28.17
N VAL A 168 -4.49 -18.62 -28.23
CA VAL A 168 -3.69 -19.50 -27.36
C VAL A 168 -2.19 -19.29 -27.58
N ASP A 169 -1.76 -19.07 -28.82
CA ASP A 169 -0.35 -18.86 -29.15
C ASP A 169 0.17 -17.52 -28.60
N GLU A 170 -0.62 -16.44 -28.70
CA GLU A 170 -0.28 -15.15 -28.09
C GLU A 170 -0.17 -15.27 -26.57
N PHE A 171 -1.10 -15.99 -25.94
CA PHE A 171 -1.05 -16.24 -24.50
C PHE A 171 0.21 -17.03 -24.10
N LYS A 172 0.51 -18.13 -24.81
CA LYS A 172 1.70 -18.96 -24.57
C LYS A 172 3.01 -18.21 -24.80
N LYS A 173 3.04 -17.27 -25.75
CA LYS A 173 4.24 -16.44 -25.98
C LYS A 173 4.60 -15.61 -24.74
N VAL A 174 3.61 -15.19 -23.96
CA VAL A 174 3.81 -14.41 -22.73
C VAL A 174 4.04 -15.31 -21.50
N HIS A 175 3.25 -16.37 -21.34
CA HIS A 175 3.24 -17.17 -20.10
C HIS A 175 3.92 -18.55 -20.21
N GLY A 176 4.42 -18.90 -21.40
CA GLY A 176 4.95 -20.23 -21.70
C GLY A 176 3.86 -21.27 -21.98
N GLU A 177 4.29 -22.47 -22.38
CA GLU A 177 3.40 -23.62 -22.47
C GLU A 177 3.28 -24.32 -21.12
N GLN A 178 2.07 -24.76 -20.78
CA GLN A 178 1.93 -25.77 -19.73
C GLN A 178 2.64 -27.04 -20.22
N LEU A 179 3.79 -27.35 -19.63
CA LEU A 179 4.46 -28.63 -19.86
C LEU A 179 3.45 -29.72 -19.51
N ASN A 180 2.98 -30.41 -20.54
CA ASN A 180 2.03 -31.49 -20.43
C ASN A 180 2.65 -32.51 -19.49
N ARG A 181 2.25 -32.52 -18.23
CA ARG A 181 2.69 -33.51 -17.25
C ARG A 181 2.01 -34.79 -17.71
N GLN A 182 2.64 -35.49 -18.65
CA GLN A 182 2.17 -36.78 -19.14
C GLN A 182 1.87 -37.59 -17.89
N ARG A 183 0.59 -37.98 -17.75
CA ARG A 183 0.14 -38.94 -16.75
C ARG A 183 1.06 -40.15 -16.89
N ILE A 184 2.03 -40.24 -15.98
CA ILE A 184 2.76 -41.48 -15.76
C ILE A 184 1.66 -42.46 -15.35
N ARG A 185 1.41 -43.42 -16.26
CA ARG A 185 0.41 -44.46 -16.11
C ARG A 185 0.70 -45.33 -14.90
#